data_AF-A0A1Q9NZL6-F1
#
_entry.id   AF-A0A1Q9NZL6-F1
#
_cell.length_a   1.000
_cell.length_b   1.000
_cell.length_c   1.000
_cell.angle_alpha   90.00
_cell.angle_beta   90.00
_cell.angle_gamma   90.00
#
_symmetry.space_group_name_H-M   'P 1'
#
loop_
_entity.id
_entity.type
_entity.pdbx_description
1 polymer ?
#
loop_
_entity_poly.entity_id
_entity_poly.type
_entity_poly.pdbx_seq_one_letter_code
_entity_poly.pdbx_strand_id
1 'polypeptide(L)'
;MSTSLAKYKIWASKLLDFSLVTYLILFIISTTFYLAAFKINVSNSVPLLMILILGVFTWALRYRLEDTELESLRPLLVQWTVVTFLAIIFMLVVVLVYPIS
;
A
#
# COMPACT_ATOMS: atom_id res chain seq x y z
N MET A 1 -6.21 10.98 -28.38
CA MET A 1 -6.32 10.39 -27.02
C MET A 1 -7.75 10.58 -26.55
N SER A 2 -8.51 9.53 -26.24
CA SER A 2 -9.91 9.69 -25.83
C SER A 2 -9.98 10.42 -24.48
N THR A 3 -10.98 11.28 -24.30
CA THR A 3 -11.19 12.03 -23.05
C THR A 3 -11.42 11.11 -21.84
N SER A 4 -11.76 9.84 -22.05
CA SER A 4 -11.91 8.82 -20.99
C SER A 4 -10.57 8.30 -20.46
N LEU A 5 -9.58 8.05 -21.33
CA LEU A 5 -8.25 7.55 -20.93
C LEU A 5 -7.46 8.59 -20.13
N ALA A 6 -7.53 9.85 -20.54
CA ALA A 6 -6.89 10.96 -19.82
C ALA A 6 -7.49 11.11 -18.40
N LYS A 7 -8.82 11.04 -18.27
CA LYS A 7 -9.49 11.06 -16.96
C LYS A 7 -9.07 9.88 -16.09
N TYR A 8 -8.99 8.68 -16.65
CA TYR A 8 -8.60 7.48 -15.91
C TYR A 8 -7.15 7.56 -15.41
N LYS A 9 -6.21 8.07 -16.22
CA LYS A 9 -4.82 8.29 -15.80
C LYS A 9 -4.73 9.24 -14.60
N ILE A 10 -5.51 10.32 -14.61
CA ILE A 10 -5.59 11.27 -13.49
C ILE A 10 -6.14 10.59 -12.22
N TRP A 11 -7.21 9.80 -12.34
CA TRP A 11 -7.77 9.06 -11.21
C TRP A 11 -6.78 8.05 -10.63
N ALA A 12 -6.11 7.27 -11.49
CA ALA A 12 -5.11 6.31 -11.07
C ALA A 12 -3.94 7.00 -10.35
N SER A 13 -3.46 8.13 -10.86
CA SER A 13 -2.42 8.94 -10.21
C SER A 13 -2.83 9.37 -8.81
N LYS A 14 -4.02 9.98 -8.68
CA LYS A 14 -4.54 10.43 -7.38
C LYS A 14 -4.71 9.28 -6.39
N LEU A 15 -5.15 8.12 -6.87
CA LEU A 15 -5.32 6.93 -6.03
C LEU A 15 -3.98 6.42 -5.50
N LEU A 16 -2.94 6.38 -6.34
CA LEU A 16 -1.59 5.99 -5.93
C LEU A 16 -0.99 6.99 -4.94
N ASP A 17 -1.15 8.30 -5.20
CA ASP A 17 -0.70 9.37 -4.28
C ASP A 17 -1.38 9.25 -2.92
N PHE A 18 -2.70 9.07 -2.91
CA PHE A 18 -3.47 8.86 -1.68
C PHE A 18 -3.04 7.58 -0.94
N SER A 19 -2.74 6.51 -1.68
CA SER A 19 -2.28 5.24 -1.09
C SER A 19 -0.91 5.40 -0.42
N LEU A 20 0.03 6.12 -1.04
CA LEU A 20 1.34 6.43 -0.45
C LEU A 20 1.21 7.19 0.87
N VAL A 21 0.36 8.22 0.90
CA VAL A 21 0.09 8.97 2.13
C VAL A 21 -0.53 8.07 3.21
N THR A 22 -1.49 7.22 2.81
CA THR A 22 -2.14 6.27 3.72
C THR A 22 -1.13 5.29 4.32
N TYR A 23 -0.22 4.74 3.50
CA TYR A 23 0.81 3.84 3.97
C TYR A 23 1.80 4.52 4.91
N LEU A 24 2.16 5.78 4.65
CA LEU A 24 3.00 6.55 5.57
C LEU A 24 2.33 6.72 6.94
N ILE A 25 1.04 7.04 6.97
CA ILE A 25 0.26 7.14 8.21
C ILE A 25 0.22 5.79 8.94
N LEU A 26 -0.10 4.70 8.23
CA LEU A 26 -0.13 3.35 8.79
C LEU A 26 1.24 2.93 9.32
N PHE A 27 2.33 3.33 8.66
CA PHE A 27 3.69 3.05 9.09
C PHE A 27 4.01 3.74 10.42
N ILE A 28 3.66 5.02 10.57
CA ILE A 28 3.84 5.78 11.81
C ILE A 28 3.05 5.16 12.96
N ILE A 29 1.78 4.82 12.71
CA ILE A 29 0.91 4.16 13.70
C ILE A 29 1.50 2.80 14.10
N SER A 30 1.87 1.97 13.13
CA SER A 30 2.44 0.64 13.37
C SER A 30 3.77 0.73 14.12
N THR A 31 4.59 1.75 13.85
CA THR A 31 5.88 1.95 14.52
C THR A 31 5.64 2.33 15.98
N THR A 32 4.65 3.18 16.23
CA THR A 32 4.24 3.58 17.58
C THR A 32 3.77 2.36 18.38
N PHE A 33 2.93 1.50 17.80
CA PHE A 33 2.49 0.26 18.45
C PHE A 33 3.64 -0.73 18.69
N TYR A 34 4.55 -0.88 17.73
CA TYR A 34 5.72 -1.73 17.86
C TYR A 34 6.62 -1.30 19.02
N LEU A 35 6.88 0.01 19.14
CA LEU A 35 7.70 0.57 20.22
C LEU A 35 6.98 0.58 21.58
N ALA A 36 5.66 0.74 21.59
CA ALA A 36 4.85 0.72 22.81
C ALA A 36 4.62 -0.70 23.36
N ALA A 37 4.82 -1.75 22.54
CA ALA A 37 4.72 -3.12 22.99
C ALA A 37 5.84 -3.43 24.01
N PHE A 38 5.45 -3.72 25.26
CA PHE A 38 6.37 -4.07 26.36
C PHE A 38 7.30 -5.25 26.06
N LYS A 39 6.95 -6.09 25.08
CA LYS A 39 7.80 -7.16 24.55
C LYS A 39 7.95 -6.97 23.05
N ILE A 40 9.14 -6.56 22.63
CA ILE A 40 9.52 -6.47 21.21
C ILE A 40 9.63 -7.88 20.66
N ASN A 41 8.62 -8.31 19.91
CA ASN A 41 8.63 -9.56 19.17
C ASN A 41 8.82 -9.28 17.69
N VAL A 42 9.65 -10.06 17.00
CA VAL A 42 9.92 -9.91 15.55
C VAL A 42 8.62 -10.00 14.73
N SER A 43 7.63 -10.76 15.21
CA SER A 43 6.30 -10.80 14.59
C SER A 43 5.61 -9.43 14.52
N ASN A 44 5.88 -8.55 15.47
CA ASN A 44 5.30 -7.20 15.51
C ASN A 44 5.89 -6.28 14.44
N SER A 45 7.05 -6.64 13.83
CA SER A 45 7.59 -5.90 12.69
C SER A 45 7.01 -6.33 11.34
N VAL A 46 6.21 -7.40 11.29
CA VAL A 46 5.59 -7.89 10.04
C VAL A 46 4.67 -6.84 9.41
N PRO A 47 3.75 -6.18 10.14
CA PRO A 47 2.93 -5.10 9.57
C PRO A 47 3.79 -3.95 9.03
N LEU A 48 4.87 -3.59 9.74
CA LEU A 48 5.80 -2.53 9.31
C LEU A 48 6.49 -2.85 8.00
N LEU A 49 7.06 -4.06 7.88
CA LEU A 49 7.73 -4.51 6.66
C LEU A 49 6.75 -4.58 5.49
N MET A 50 5.52 -5.06 5.73
CA MET A 50 4.51 -5.14 4.69
C MET A 50 4.09 -3.75 4.18
N ILE A 51 3.91 -2.77 5.07
CA ILE A 51 3.59 -1.38 4.69
C ILE A 51 4.74 -0.78 3.87
N LEU A 52 6.00 -1.01 4.28
CA LEU A 52 7.19 -0.57 3.55
C LEU A 52 7.22 -1.14 2.14
N ILE A 53 7.01 -2.46 1.99
CA ILE A 53 6.98 -3.12 0.68
C ILE A 53 5.89 -2.54 -0.21
N LEU A 54 4.66 -2.39 0.32
CA LEU A 54 3.56 -1.76 -0.41
C LEU A 54 3.89 -0.32 -0.82
N GLY A 55 4.51 0.46 0.07
CA GLY A 55 4.98 1.82 -0.21
C GLY A 55 5.95 1.88 -1.40
N VAL A 56 6.99 1.04 -1.38
CA VAL A 56 7.99 0.98 -2.46
C VAL A 56 7.34 0.58 -3.79
N PHE A 57 6.48 -0.45 -3.80
CA PHE A 57 5.81 -0.87 -5.02
C PHE A 57 4.84 0.19 -5.57
N THR A 58 4.04 0.82 -4.71
CA THR A 58 3.13 1.90 -5.11
C THR A 58 3.91 3.10 -5.66
N TRP A 59 5.03 3.45 -5.05
CA TRP A 59 5.90 4.53 -5.52
C TRP A 59 6.47 4.21 -6.90
N ALA A 60 7.00 3.00 -7.09
CA ALA A 60 7.53 2.57 -8.38
C ALA A 60 6.44 2.56 -9.48
N LEU A 61 5.23 2.12 -9.14
CA LEU A 61 4.09 2.13 -10.07
C LEU A 61 3.65 3.56 -10.39
N ARG A 62 3.65 4.46 -9.40
CA ARG A 62 3.33 5.89 -9.56
C ARG A 62 4.31 6.58 -10.49
N TYR A 63 5.61 6.29 -10.36
CA TYR A 63 6.65 6.81 -11.23
C TYR A 63 6.47 6.30 -12.66
N ARG A 64 6.26 4.99 -12.85
CA ARG A 64 5.98 4.42 -14.18
C ARG A 64 4.73 5.01 -14.83
N LEU A 65 3.70 5.33 -14.04
CA LEU A 65 2.48 5.94 -14.55
C LEU A 65 2.72 7.32 -15.18
N GLU A 66 3.73 8.08 -14.74
CA GLU A 66 4.08 9.37 -15.35
C GLU A 66 4.62 9.16 -16.77
N ASP A 67 5.63 8.29 -16.88
CA ASP A 67 6.44 8.12 -18.09
C ASP A 67 5.84 7.14 -19.12
N THR A 68 4.89 6.30 -18.72
CA THR A 68 4.38 5.21 -19.59
C THR A 68 2.92 5.44 -20.01
N GLU A 69 2.54 4.86 -21.15
CA GLU A 69 1.15 4.80 -21.58
C GLU A 69 0.31 3.93 -20.65
N LEU A 70 -0.85 4.47 -20.25
CA LEU A 70 -1.77 3.85 -19.29
C LEU A 70 -2.19 2.42 -19.67
N GLU A 71 -2.34 2.15 -20.96
CA GLU A 71 -2.87 0.89 -21.47
C GLU A 71 -1.94 -0.29 -21.14
N SER A 72 -0.61 -0.06 -21.20
CA SER A 72 0.41 -1.03 -20.78
C SER A 72 0.45 -1.25 -19.26
N LEU A 73 0.10 -0.24 -18.47
CA LEU A 73 0.14 -0.28 -17.00
C LEU A 73 -1.16 -0.75 -16.36
N ARG A 74 -2.26 -0.81 -17.12
CA ARG A 74 -3.55 -1.30 -16.65
C ARG A 74 -3.48 -2.66 -15.93
N PRO A 75 -2.83 -3.72 -16.46
CA PRO A 75 -2.74 -4.99 -15.74
C PRO A 75 -1.97 -4.87 -14.42
N LEU A 76 -0.90 -4.06 -14.38
CA LEU A 76 -0.12 -3.80 -13.17
C LEU A 76 -0.93 -3.04 -12.12
N LEU A 77 -1.74 -2.04 -12.52
CA LEU A 77 -2.65 -1.32 -11.63
C LEU A 77 -3.72 -2.24 -11.02
N VAL A 78 -4.26 -3.17 -11.81
CA VAL A 78 -5.23 -4.16 -11.31
C VAL A 78 -4.55 -5.11 -10.32
N GLN A 79 -3.38 -5.67 -10.66
CA GLN A 79 -2.61 -6.53 -9.77
C GLN A 79 -2.24 -5.81 -8.46
N TRP A 80 -1.77 -4.58 -8.56
CA TRP A 80 -1.47 -3.73 -7.40
C TRP A 80 -2.69 -3.53 -6.50
N THR A 81 -3.87 -3.29 -7.08
CA THR A 81 -5.12 -3.12 -6.33
C THR A 81 -5.47 -4.40 -5.57
N VAL A 82 -5.36 -5.56 -6.20
CA VAL A 82 -5.61 -6.87 -5.57
C VAL A 82 -4.63 -7.13 -4.44
N VAL A 83 -3.33 -6.92 -4.67
CA VAL A 83 -2.28 -7.13 -3.65
C VAL A 83 -2.49 -6.19 -2.46
N THR A 84 -2.81 -4.93 -2.71
CA THR A 84 -3.12 -3.95 -1.67
C THR A 84 -4.31 -4.40 -0.81
N PHE A 85 -5.38 -4.86 -1.45
CA PHE A 85 -6.58 -5.32 -0.76
C PHE A 85 -6.29 -6.56 0.11
N LEU A 86 -5.57 -7.55 -0.44
CA LEU A 86 -5.16 -8.74 0.30
C LEU A 86 -4.25 -8.39 1.49
N ALA A 87 -3.33 -7.45 1.32
CA ALA A 87 -2.44 -7.01 2.39
C ALA A 87 -3.20 -6.29 3.51
N ILE A 88 -4.22 -5.48 3.18
CA ILE A 88 -5.10 -4.86 4.20
C ILE A 88 -5.84 -5.94 4.98
N ILE A 89 -6.45 -6.92 4.31
CA ILE A 89 -7.14 -8.04 4.99
C ILE A 89 -6.17 -8.79 5.90
N PHE A 90 -4.99 -9.13 5.39
CA PHE A 90 -3.96 -9.82 6.18
C PHE A 90 -3.55 -9.00 7.41
N MET A 91 -3.36 -7.69 7.26
CA MET A 91 -3.04 -6.80 8.38
C MET A 91 -4.14 -6.80 9.43
N LEU A 92 -5.42 -6.72 9.03
CA LEU A 92 -6.56 -6.78 9.93
C LEU A 92 -6.58 -8.11 10.70
N VAL A 93 -6.36 -9.23 10.01
CA VAL A 93 -6.30 -10.56 10.66
C VAL A 93 -5.16 -10.62 11.67
N VAL A 94 -3.95 -10.18 11.29
CA VAL A 94 -2.80 -10.16 12.21
C VAL A 94 -3.11 -9.28 13.42
N VAL A 95 -3.59 -8.06 13.23
CA VAL A 95 -3.90 -7.12 14.33
C VAL A 95 -5.02 -7.64 15.23
N LEU A 96 -6.03 -8.34 14.71
CA LEU A 96 -7.15 -8.86 15.51
C LEU A 96 -6.81 -10.15 16.26
N VAL A 97 -5.94 -11.00 15.70
CA VAL A 97 -5.58 -12.29 16.30
C VAL A 97 -4.41 -12.16 17.28
N TYR A 98 -3.42 -11.30 17.01
CA TYR A 98 -2.21 -11.20 17.84
C TYR A 98 -2.37 -10.64 19.27
N PRO A 99 -3.32 -9.74 19.61
CA PRO A 99 -3.44 -9.26 20.99
C PRO A 99 -4.02 -10.31 21.95
N ILE A 100 -4.34 -11.52 21.49
CA ILE A 100 -5.01 -12.57 22.25
C ILE A 100 -4.04 -13.67 22.72
N SER A 101 -2.80 -13.73 22.22
CA SER A 101 -1.80 -14.78 22.56
C SER A 101 -0.65 -14.29 23.44
#